data_AF-A0AAV5JBG1-F1
#
_entry.id   AF-A0AAV5JBG1-F1
#
_cell.length_a   1.000
_cell.length_b   1.000
_cell.length_c   1.000
_cell.angle_alpha   90.00
_cell.angle_beta   90.00
_cell.angle_gamma   90.00
#
_symmetry.space_group_name_H-M   'P 1'
#
loop_
_entity.id
_entity.type
_entity.pdbx_description
1 polymer ?
#
loop_
_entity_poly.entity_id
_entity_poly.type
_entity_poly.pdbx_seq_one_letter_code
_entity_poly.pdbx_strand_id
1 'polypeptide(L)'
;MEPRELFPLASGMSNLAIDVHYYNVLSDIFNNMTIQQNIVFLLTNRTSQLNYITQSNGPLTFVGEWVAEWEVKGASKGDYQRFAKAQLKVYSKATFGWAYWTLKNVNNHWSLEWMIKNGYIKL
;
A
#
# COMPACT_ATOMS: atom_id res chain seq x y z
N MET A 1 -4.47 -1.18 -18.40
CA MET A 1 -5.84 -1.58 -18.05
C MET A 1 -6.45 -0.45 -17.26
N GLU A 2 -7.71 -0.09 -17.52
CA GLU A 2 -8.39 0.97 -16.78
C GLU A 2 -8.80 0.43 -15.40
N PRO A 3 -8.45 1.11 -14.27
CA PRO A 3 -8.64 0.54 -12.92
C PRO A 3 -10.08 0.17 -12.55
N ARG A 4 -11.08 0.70 -13.29
CA ARG A 4 -12.51 0.46 -13.07
C ARG A 4 -13.20 -0.32 -14.19
N GLU A 5 -12.45 -0.93 -15.11
CA GLU A 5 -13.02 -1.65 -16.25
C GLU A 5 -14.06 -2.71 -15.83
N LEU A 6 -13.86 -3.35 -14.68
CA LEU A 6 -14.76 -4.38 -14.15
C LEU A 6 -15.90 -3.85 -13.25
N PHE A 7 -15.96 -2.54 -12.98
CA PHE A 7 -16.96 -1.96 -12.07
C PHE A 7 -18.40 -2.07 -12.57
N PRO A 8 -18.68 -1.90 -13.88
CA PRO A 8 -20.02 -2.13 -14.41
C PRO A 8 -20.52 -3.57 -14.15
N LEU A 9 -19.64 -4.56 -14.24
CA LEU A 9 -19.95 -5.96 -13.92
C LEU A 9 -20.15 -6.16 -12.40
N ALA A 10 -19.26 -5.56 -11.59
CA ALA A 10 -19.28 -5.66 -10.14
C ALA A 10 -20.54 -5.06 -9.48
N SER A 11 -21.12 -4.01 -10.08
CA SER A 11 -22.26 -3.26 -9.51
C SER A 11 -23.52 -4.09 -9.28
N GLY A 12 -23.68 -5.23 -9.96
CA GLY A 12 -24.80 -6.14 -9.79
C GLY A 12 -24.55 -7.31 -8.83
N MET A 13 -23.35 -7.41 -8.25
CA MET A 13 -22.91 -8.55 -7.45
C MET A 13 -22.88 -8.22 -5.97
N SER A 14 -23.18 -9.20 -5.12
CA SER A 14 -22.98 -9.13 -3.67
C SER A 14 -21.74 -9.90 -3.26
N ASN A 15 -21.17 -9.56 -2.09
CA ASN A 15 -19.99 -10.23 -1.51
C ASN A 15 -18.73 -10.15 -2.40
N LEU A 16 -18.52 -9.02 -3.05
CA LEU A 16 -17.37 -8.77 -3.93
C LEU A 16 -16.41 -7.74 -3.32
N ALA A 17 -15.12 -8.03 -3.43
CA ALA A 17 -14.05 -7.07 -3.16
C ALA A 17 -13.09 -6.97 -4.35
N ILE A 18 -12.58 -5.77 -4.59
CA ILE A 18 -11.47 -5.51 -5.51
C ILE A 18 -10.19 -5.52 -4.69
N ASP A 19 -9.27 -6.42 -5.04
CA ASP A 19 -7.92 -6.45 -4.49
C ASP A 19 -6.98 -5.58 -5.31
N VAL A 20 -6.30 -4.65 -4.66
CA VAL A 20 -5.29 -3.78 -5.26
C VAL A 20 -3.95 -3.95 -4.55
N HIS A 21 -2.88 -4.02 -5.35
CA HIS A 21 -1.52 -4.19 -4.84
C HIS A 21 -0.72 -2.90 -5.06
N TYR A 22 -0.09 -2.40 -4.00
CA TYR A 22 0.65 -1.15 -4.02
C TYR A 22 2.11 -1.35 -3.60
N TYR A 23 3.01 -1.20 -4.56
CA TYR A 23 4.45 -1.21 -4.37
C TYR A 23 5.07 0.13 -4.73
N ASN A 24 6.08 0.54 -3.97
CA ASN A 24 6.89 1.74 -4.22
C ASN A 24 8.33 1.36 -4.61
N VAL A 25 8.49 0.20 -5.26
CA VAL A 25 9.78 -0.38 -5.65
C VAL A 25 9.77 -1.04 -7.04
N LEU A 26 8.61 -1.49 -7.54
CA LEU A 26 8.50 -2.26 -8.79
C LEU A 26 8.37 -1.41 -10.07
N SER A 27 8.73 -0.13 -10.02
CA SER A 27 8.56 0.80 -11.15
C SER A 27 9.63 1.88 -11.13
N ASP A 28 10.18 2.19 -12.30
CA ASP A 28 11.32 3.10 -12.44
C ASP A 28 11.07 4.53 -11.96
N ILE A 29 9.79 4.93 -11.87
CA ILE A 29 9.40 6.22 -11.28
C ILE A 29 9.94 6.41 -9.86
N PHE A 30 10.19 5.32 -9.12
CA PHE A 30 10.66 5.36 -7.73
C PHE A 30 12.19 5.41 -7.60
N ASN A 31 12.95 5.00 -8.63
CA ASN A 31 14.41 4.81 -8.56
C ASN A 31 15.17 6.07 -8.10
N ASN A 32 14.65 7.25 -8.43
CA ASN A 32 15.26 8.54 -8.11
C ASN A 32 14.44 9.38 -7.12
N MET A 33 13.43 8.78 -6.47
CA MET A 33 12.66 9.49 -5.45
C MET A 33 13.43 9.52 -4.13
N THR A 34 13.55 10.71 -3.57
CA THR A 34 13.97 10.91 -2.18
C THR A 34 12.96 10.28 -1.20
N ILE A 35 13.40 10.11 0.05
CA ILE A 35 12.55 9.70 1.19
C ILE A 35 11.25 10.52 1.23
N GLN A 36 11.37 11.85 1.12
CA GLN A 36 10.22 12.74 1.20
C GLN A 36 9.30 12.61 -0.02
N GLN A 37 9.85 12.46 -1.23
CA GLN A 37 9.05 12.26 -2.45
C GLN A 37 8.24 10.96 -2.38
N ASN A 38 8.84 9.87 -1.89
CA ASN A 38 8.12 8.62 -1.69
C ASN A 38 6.97 8.75 -0.69
N ILE A 39 7.18 9.43 0.44
CA ILE A 39 6.12 9.69 1.43
C ILE A 39 5.01 10.57 0.82
N VAL A 40 5.37 11.62 0.09
CA VAL A 40 4.40 12.49 -0.59
C VAL A 40 3.59 11.68 -1.59
N PHE A 41 4.23 10.84 -2.41
CA PHE A 41 3.55 9.99 -3.39
C PHE A 41 2.48 9.09 -2.75
N LEU A 42 2.73 8.52 -1.56
CA LEU A 42 1.71 7.78 -0.83
C LEU A 42 0.52 8.69 -0.48
N LEU A 43 0.81 9.83 0.15
CA LEU A 43 -0.21 10.73 0.67
C LEU A 43 -1.04 11.40 -0.43
N THR A 44 -0.49 11.58 -1.64
CA THR A 44 -1.16 12.17 -2.78
C THR A 44 -1.67 11.11 -3.76
N ASN A 45 -0.76 10.41 -4.43
CA ASN A 45 -1.06 9.53 -5.56
C ASN A 45 -1.77 8.26 -5.10
N ARG A 46 -1.24 7.56 -4.07
CA ARG A 46 -1.92 6.35 -3.56
C ARG A 46 -3.26 6.67 -2.91
N THR A 47 -3.38 7.81 -2.20
CA THR A 47 -4.69 8.28 -1.72
C THR A 47 -5.67 8.48 -2.87
N SER A 48 -5.26 9.18 -3.94
CA SER A 48 -6.13 9.43 -5.09
C SER A 48 -6.53 8.13 -5.80
N GLN A 49 -5.59 7.22 -6.00
CA GLN A 49 -5.84 5.90 -6.61
C GLN A 49 -6.81 5.06 -5.78
N LEU A 50 -6.60 4.97 -4.46
CA LEU A 50 -7.48 4.22 -3.58
C LEU A 50 -8.88 4.83 -3.50
N ASN A 51 -8.98 6.17 -3.41
CA ASN A 51 -10.26 6.88 -3.45
C ASN A 51 -10.98 6.67 -4.79
N TYR A 52 -10.23 6.61 -5.90
CA TYR A 52 -10.81 6.33 -7.20
C TYR A 52 -11.47 4.95 -7.22
N ILE A 53 -10.86 3.90 -6.68
CA ILE A 53 -11.51 2.58 -6.68
C ILE A 53 -12.50 2.36 -5.52
N THR A 54 -12.52 3.23 -4.51
CA THR A 54 -13.42 3.11 -3.35
C THR A 54 -14.66 3.97 -3.53
N GLN A 55 -15.80 3.36 -3.89
CA GLN A 55 -17.08 4.05 -4.11
C GLN A 55 -18.13 3.59 -3.10
N SER A 56 -19.07 4.47 -2.71
CA SER A 56 -20.10 4.17 -1.71
C SER A 56 -21.06 3.04 -2.11
N ASN A 57 -21.29 2.86 -3.41
CA ASN A 57 -22.18 1.84 -3.98
C ASN A 57 -21.41 0.86 -4.88
N GLY A 58 -20.08 0.77 -4.72
CA GLY A 58 -19.22 -0.12 -5.47
C GLY A 58 -18.84 -1.38 -4.67
N PRO A 59 -18.05 -2.29 -5.27
CA PRO A 59 -17.44 -3.38 -4.53
C PRO A 59 -16.57 -2.86 -3.37
N LEU A 60 -16.38 -3.70 -2.35
CA LEU A 60 -15.45 -3.37 -1.27
C LEU A 60 -14.02 -3.28 -1.83
N THR A 61 -13.14 -2.52 -1.18
CA THR A 61 -11.74 -2.37 -1.61
C THR A 61 -10.82 -2.99 -0.59
N PHE A 62 -9.90 -3.82 -1.06
CA PHE A 62 -8.87 -4.47 -0.25
C PHE A 62 -7.50 -4.08 -0.78
N VAL A 63 -6.60 -3.61 0.10
CA VAL A 63 -5.19 -3.45 -0.27
C VAL A 63 -4.46 -4.74 0.10
N GLY A 64 -4.52 -5.75 -0.76
CA GLY A 64 -4.08 -7.09 -0.42
C GLY A 64 -2.57 -7.29 -0.39
N GLU A 65 -1.83 -6.43 -1.07
CA GLU A 65 -0.37 -6.48 -1.03
C GLU A 65 0.23 -5.08 -0.96
N TRP A 66 1.08 -4.88 0.05
CA TRP A 66 1.96 -3.73 0.18
C TRP A 66 3.13 -4.08 1.11
N VAL A 67 4.25 -3.36 0.95
CA VAL A 67 5.49 -3.57 1.73
C VAL A 67 6.12 -2.24 2.08
N ALA A 68 6.91 -2.22 3.14
CA ALA A 68 7.67 -1.03 3.53
C ALA A 68 9.08 -1.01 2.91
N GLU A 69 9.37 -1.93 1.98
CA GLU A 69 10.55 -1.87 1.10
C GLU A 69 10.31 -0.90 -0.08
N TRP A 70 11.34 -0.12 -0.40
CA TRP A 70 11.33 1.01 -1.34
C TRP A 70 12.71 1.33 -1.92
N GLU A 71 13.73 0.52 -1.63
CA GLU A 71 15.11 0.56 -2.15
C GLU A 71 15.88 1.88 -2.00
N VAL A 72 15.35 2.81 -1.20
CA VAL A 72 16.02 4.07 -0.91
C VAL A 72 17.30 3.83 -0.10
N LYS A 73 18.45 4.04 -0.75
CA LYS A 73 19.77 3.87 -0.12
C LYS A 73 19.99 4.88 0.99
N GLY A 74 20.54 4.41 2.12
CA GLY A 74 20.88 5.26 3.27
C GLY A 74 19.68 5.71 4.13
N ALA A 75 18.47 5.22 3.86
CA ALA A 75 17.30 5.52 4.69
C ALA A 75 17.48 4.99 6.11
N SER A 76 17.22 5.83 7.11
CA SER A 76 17.29 5.45 8.52
C SER A 76 16.05 4.64 8.93
N LYS A 77 16.11 3.98 10.09
CA LYS A 77 14.92 3.36 10.71
C LYS A 77 13.76 4.36 10.84
N GLY A 78 14.06 5.61 11.20
CA GLY A 78 13.04 6.66 11.32
C GLY A 78 12.36 6.99 9.98
N ASP A 79 13.09 6.89 8.87
CA ASP A 79 12.54 7.11 7.54
C ASP A 79 11.59 5.97 7.13
N TYR A 80 11.97 4.72 7.38
CA TYR A 80 11.08 3.57 7.18
C TYR A 80 9.84 3.63 8.07
N GLN A 81 9.96 4.07 9.33
CA GLN A 81 8.80 4.28 10.22
C GLN A 81 7.86 5.34 9.65
N ARG A 82 8.38 6.46 9.16
CA ARG A 82 7.58 7.53 8.54
C ARG A 82 6.89 7.03 7.28
N PHE A 83 7.58 6.24 6.46
CA PHE A 83 7.05 5.64 5.25
C PHE A 83 5.92 4.64 5.54
N ALA A 84 6.16 3.66 6.41
CA ALA A 84 5.15 2.68 6.78
C ALA A 84 3.94 3.32 7.47
N LYS A 85 4.15 4.37 8.28
CA LYS A 85 3.05 5.16 8.86
C LYS A 85 2.21 5.85 7.79
N ALA A 86 2.84 6.38 6.74
CA ALA A 86 2.12 6.97 5.62
C ALA A 86 1.32 5.90 4.84
N GLN A 87 1.89 4.72 4.62
CA GLN A 87 1.20 3.58 4.00
C GLN A 87 -0.04 3.19 4.83
N LEU A 88 0.13 2.93 6.12
CA LEU A 88 -0.99 2.59 7.02
C LEU A 88 -2.08 3.67 7.02
N LYS A 89 -1.71 4.96 7.04
CA LYS A 89 -2.66 6.07 6.98
C LYS A 89 -3.51 6.05 5.70
N VAL A 90 -2.92 5.64 4.57
CA VAL A 90 -3.61 5.59 3.28
C VAL A 90 -4.40 4.29 3.14
N TYR A 91 -3.75 3.14 3.34
CA TYR A 91 -4.34 1.83 3.08
C TYR A 91 -5.41 1.44 4.09
N SER A 92 -5.40 1.98 5.31
CA SER A 92 -6.50 1.80 6.28
C SER A 92 -7.82 2.48 5.85
N LYS A 93 -7.83 3.21 4.73
CA LYS A 93 -9.06 3.75 4.13
C LYS A 93 -9.77 2.77 3.20
N ALA A 94 -9.14 1.65 2.86
CA ALA A 94 -9.76 0.59 2.09
C ALA A 94 -10.91 -0.03 2.89
N THR A 95 -12.04 -0.32 2.24
CA THR A 95 -13.29 -0.68 2.95
C THR A 95 -13.32 -2.12 3.44
N PHE A 96 -12.45 -2.99 2.91
CA PHE A 96 -12.28 -4.38 3.35
C PHE A 96 -10.98 -4.61 4.14
N GLY A 97 -10.17 -3.55 4.33
CA GLY A 97 -8.90 -3.62 5.04
C GLY A 97 -7.69 -3.78 4.11
N TRP A 98 -6.60 -4.30 4.68
CA TRP A 98 -5.32 -4.43 3.99
C TRP A 98 -4.53 -5.64 4.49
N ALA A 99 -3.57 -6.12 3.69
CA ALA A 99 -2.62 -7.16 4.08
C ALA A 99 -1.20 -6.80 3.66
N TYR A 100 -0.25 -7.00 4.58
CA TYR A 100 1.17 -6.77 4.33
C TYR A 100 1.79 -7.98 3.64
N TRP A 101 2.61 -7.74 2.62
CA TRP A 101 3.31 -8.78 1.88
C TRP A 101 4.76 -8.93 2.37
N THR A 102 5.10 -9.83 3.28
CA THR A 102 4.38 -11.01 3.75
C THR A 102 4.60 -11.18 5.25
N LEU A 103 4.02 -12.21 5.86
CA LEU A 103 4.19 -12.48 7.30
C LEU A 103 5.67 -12.71 7.67
N LYS A 104 6.40 -13.50 6.88
CA LYS A 104 7.83 -13.83 7.07
C LYS A 104 8.58 -13.86 5.75
N ASN A 105 9.75 -13.23 5.72
CA ASN A 105 10.64 -13.24 4.56
C ASN A 105 12.10 -13.19 5.02
N VAL A 106 13.03 -13.68 4.19
CA VAL A 106 14.47 -13.56 4.42
C VAL A 106 14.97 -12.11 4.30
N ASN A 107 14.26 -11.29 3.52
CA ASN A 107 14.50 -9.85 3.40
C ASN A 107 13.68 -9.10 4.46
N ASN A 108 14.37 -8.38 5.34
CA ASN A 108 13.79 -7.81 6.56
C ASN A 108 12.56 -6.90 6.33
N HIS A 109 12.61 -5.97 5.38
CA HIS A 109 11.48 -5.06 5.09
C HIS A 109 10.36 -5.69 4.25
N TRP A 110 10.50 -6.96 3.86
CA TRP A 110 9.43 -7.78 3.28
C TRP A 110 8.77 -8.69 4.34
N SER A 111 9.23 -8.65 5.58
CA SER A 111 8.78 -9.51 6.68
C SER A 111 8.02 -8.69 7.72
N LEU A 112 6.69 -8.78 7.74
CA LEU A 112 5.86 -8.08 8.72
C LEU A 112 6.27 -8.44 10.15
N GLU A 113 6.53 -9.72 10.42
CA GLU A 113 7.00 -10.18 11.73
C GLU A 113 8.26 -9.44 12.15
N TRP A 114 9.25 -9.34 11.26
CA TRP A 114 10.50 -8.64 11.55
C TRP A 114 10.27 -7.14 11.76
N MET A 115 9.43 -6.51 10.92
CA MET A 115 9.11 -5.09 11.02
C MET A 115 8.45 -4.72 12.34
N ILE A 116 7.53 -5.56 12.84
CA ILE A 116 6.89 -5.36 14.14
C ILE A 116 7.89 -5.60 15.28
N LYS A 117 8.59 -6.74 15.28
CA LYS A 117 9.54 -7.11 16.35
C LYS A 117 10.68 -6.10 16.51
N ASN A 118 11.12 -5.49 15.41
CA ASN A 118 12.19 -4.50 15.41
C ASN A 118 11.67 -3.05 15.49
N GLY A 119 10.36 -2.84 15.66
CA GLY A 119 9.78 -1.52 15.89
C GLY A 119 9.83 -0.59 14.68
N TYR A 120 9.81 -1.12 13.46
CA TYR A 120 9.66 -0.34 12.22
C TYR A 120 8.18 -0.05 11.93
N ILE A 121 7.29 -0.96 12.31
CA ILE A 121 5.83 -0.82 12.17
C ILE A 121 5.18 -1.05 13.54
N LYS A 122 4.16 -0.25 13.84
CA LYS A 122 3.24 -0.47 14.97
C LYS A 122 1.82 -0.50 14.42
N LEU A 123 1.13 -1.61 14.65
CA LEU A 123 -0.26 -1.86 14.26
C LEU A 123 -1.20 -1.65 15.44
#